data_AF-A0A218U7T9-F1
#
_entry.id   AF-A0A218U7T9-F1
#
_cell.length_a   1.000
_cell.length_b   1.000
_cell.length_c   1.000
_cell.angle_alpha   90.00
_cell.angle_beta   90.00
_cell.angle_gamma   90.00
#
_symmetry.space_group_name_H-M   'P 1'
#
loop_
_entity.id
_entity.type
_entity.pdbx_description
1 polymer ?
#
loop_
_entity_poly.entity_id
_entity_poly.type
_entity_poly.pdbx_seq_one_letter_code
_entity_poly.pdbx_strand_id
1 'polypeptide(L)'
;MANAARGVHLLGYSQGGLICRALLATTPDHNVQSFISLAAPQMGQYGDTDYLKWLFPRHMKSNLYRLCYTPLGQGVSICNYWNDPHHRELYLNSSDFLALLNDERLHPNASDWKRNLLRIQRLVLIGGPDDGVITPWQSRWDPKNPQNRPEISPNLPQNPSRTRPETSLKFPRESSPKTENHPRIPLKI
;
A
#
# COMPACT_ATOMS: atom_id res chain seq x y z
N MET A 1 -16.72 -0.06 9.48
CA MET A 1 -15.86 1.11 9.77
C MET A 1 -16.66 2.39 9.95
N ALA A 2 -17.62 2.70 9.06
CA ALA A 2 -18.41 3.94 9.05
C ALA A 2 -19.08 4.37 10.38
N ASN A 3 -19.39 3.43 11.29
CA ASN A 3 -20.07 3.75 12.56
C ASN A 3 -19.14 4.29 13.67
N ALA A 4 -17.81 4.26 13.46
CA ALA A 4 -16.88 4.87 14.40
C ALA A 4 -16.85 6.39 14.21
N ALA A 5 -17.51 7.15 15.08
CA ALA A 5 -17.64 8.61 14.98
C ALA A 5 -16.30 9.36 14.87
N ARG A 6 -15.23 8.80 15.45
CA ARG A 6 -13.86 9.35 15.40
C ARG A 6 -12.93 8.59 14.46
N GLY A 7 -13.46 7.79 13.55
CA GLY A 7 -12.65 6.95 12.65
C GLY A 7 -11.96 5.79 13.36
N VAL A 8 -11.15 5.05 12.61
CA VAL A 8 -10.37 3.90 13.11
C VAL A 8 -8.92 3.96 12.64
N HIS A 9 -8.05 3.21 13.33
CA HIS A 9 -6.70 2.92 12.87
C HIS A 9 -6.63 1.47 12.40
N LEU A 10 -5.93 1.24 11.30
CA LEU A 10 -5.77 -0.08 10.70
C LEU A 10 -4.31 -0.49 10.79
N LEU A 11 -4.03 -1.69 11.30
CA LEU A 11 -2.71 -2.29 11.32
C LEU A 11 -2.75 -3.57 10.49
N GLY A 12 -1.95 -3.61 9.43
CA GLY A 12 -1.76 -4.78 8.59
C GLY A 12 -0.36 -5.32 8.75
N TYR A 13 -0.21 -6.52 9.31
CA TYR A 13 1.06 -7.21 9.43
C TYR A 13 1.30 -8.14 8.24
N SER A 14 2.52 -8.16 7.70
CA SER A 14 2.91 -9.05 6.59
C SER A 14 1.96 -8.92 5.40
N GLN A 15 1.49 -10.02 4.81
CA GLN A 15 0.46 -10.04 3.76
C GLN A 15 -0.78 -9.21 4.13
N GLY A 16 -1.12 -9.10 5.42
CA GLY A 16 -2.22 -8.27 5.91
C GLY A 16 -2.11 -6.79 5.54
N GLY A 17 -0.89 -6.26 5.37
CA GLY A 17 -0.70 -4.88 4.90
C GLY A 17 -1.17 -4.67 3.45
N LEU A 18 -1.01 -5.67 2.57
CA LEU A 18 -1.55 -5.62 1.22
C LEU A 18 -3.07 -5.71 1.22
N ILE A 19 -3.64 -6.60 2.03
CA ILE A 19 -5.10 -6.74 2.20
C ILE A 19 -5.71 -5.44 2.70
N CYS A 20 -5.09 -4.81 3.71
CA CYS A 20 -5.51 -3.51 4.23
C CYS A 20 -5.45 -2.43 3.15
N ARG A 21 -4.38 -2.36 2.35
CA ARG A 21 -4.27 -1.40 1.25
C ARG A 21 -5.35 -1.62 0.20
N ALA A 22 -5.62 -2.87 -0.19
CA ALA A 22 -6.68 -3.21 -1.12
C ALA A 22 -8.07 -2.85 -0.58
N LEU A 23 -8.33 -3.12 0.70
CA LEU A 23 -9.58 -2.73 1.37
C LEU A 23 -9.77 -1.21 1.32
N LEU A 24 -8.73 -0.44 1.62
CA LEU A 24 -8.78 1.02 1.59
C LEU A 24 -8.98 1.56 0.18
N ALA A 25 -8.31 0.99 -0.83
CA ALA A 25 -8.48 1.38 -2.22
C ALA A 25 -9.91 1.06 -2.74
N THR A 26 -10.47 -0.09 -2.36
CA THR A 26 -11.76 -0.56 -2.91
C THR A 26 -12.98 -0.07 -2.13
N THR A 27 -12.80 0.58 -0.97
CA THR A 27 -13.91 1.04 -0.11
C THR A 27 -14.06 2.57 -0.14
N PRO A 28 -15.05 3.14 -0.85
CA PRO A 28 -15.16 4.59 -1.03
C PRO A 28 -15.41 5.39 0.25
N ASP A 29 -16.15 4.82 1.20
CA ASP A 29 -16.61 5.52 2.41
C ASP A 29 -15.90 5.05 3.69
N HIS A 30 -14.65 4.60 3.57
CA HIS A 30 -13.88 4.29 4.78
C HIS A 30 -13.54 5.56 5.57
N ASN A 31 -13.45 5.42 6.89
CA ASN A 31 -13.05 6.47 7.85
C ASN A 31 -11.74 6.12 8.58
N VAL A 32 -10.88 5.34 7.93
CA VAL A 32 -9.53 5.01 8.45
C VAL A 32 -8.66 6.26 8.48
N GLN A 33 -8.18 6.61 9.66
CA GLN A 33 -7.32 7.78 9.86
C GLN A 33 -5.84 7.45 9.68
N SER A 34 -5.39 6.35 10.27
CA SER A 34 -4.00 5.89 10.13
C SER A 34 -3.98 4.45 9.68
N PHE A 35 -3.22 4.18 8.64
CA PHE A 35 -2.88 2.84 8.20
C PHE A 35 -1.42 2.57 8.54
N ILE A 36 -1.19 1.55 9.37
CA ILE A 36 0.12 1.06 9.79
C ILE A 36 0.37 -0.25 9.03
N SER A 37 1.26 -0.19 8.06
CA SER A 37 1.73 -1.34 7.30
C SER A 37 3.01 -1.87 7.94
N LEU A 38 2.90 -2.98 8.65
CA LEU A 38 4.00 -3.59 9.40
C LEU A 38 4.59 -4.79 8.64
N ALA A 39 5.82 -4.65 8.17
CA ALA A 39 6.57 -5.69 7.45
C ALA A 39 5.80 -6.29 6.26
N ALA A 40 5.07 -5.44 5.52
CA ALA A 40 4.24 -5.88 4.41
C ALA A 40 4.98 -5.78 3.06
N PRO A 41 4.82 -6.76 2.15
CA PRO A 41 5.39 -6.71 0.82
C PRO A 41 4.58 -5.76 -0.08
N GLN A 42 4.57 -4.46 0.19
CA GLN A 42 3.73 -3.49 -0.50
C GLN A 42 3.98 -3.45 -2.02
N MET A 43 5.22 -3.71 -2.44
CA MET A 43 5.65 -3.83 -3.85
C MET A 43 5.84 -5.29 -4.28
N GLY A 44 5.28 -6.24 -3.53
CA GLY A 44 5.38 -7.66 -3.79
C GLY A 44 6.59 -8.34 -3.16
N GLN A 45 6.65 -9.64 -3.38
CA GLN A 45 7.66 -10.55 -2.86
C GLN A 45 8.43 -11.16 -4.03
N TYR A 46 9.75 -11.20 -3.90
CA TYR A 46 10.65 -11.94 -4.78
C TYR A 46 11.91 -12.37 -4.02
N GLY A 47 11.96 -13.62 -3.56
CA GLY A 47 13.10 -14.15 -2.82
C GLY A 47 12.91 -15.60 -2.40
N ASP A 48 14.01 -16.26 -2.04
CA ASP A 48 13.97 -17.59 -1.43
C ASP A 48 13.88 -17.39 0.08
N THR A 49 12.71 -17.67 0.66
CA THR A 49 12.50 -17.59 2.10
C THR A 49 12.19 -18.99 2.62
N ASP A 50 12.51 -19.27 3.89
CA ASP A 50 12.21 -20.60 4.46
C ASP A 50 10.70 -20.88 4.48
N TYR A 51 9.88 -19.84 4.59
CA TYR A 51 8.43 -19.91 4.40
C TYR A 51 8.03 -20.35 2.97
N LEU A 52 8.66 -19.79 1.94
CA LEU A 52 8.41 -20.18 0.55
C LEU A 52 8.90 -21.59 0.26
N LYS A 53 10.04 -22.01 0.80
CA LYS A 53 10.52 -23.40 0.70
C LYS A 53 9.56 -24.37 1.38
N TRP A 54 8.96 -23.99 2.51
CA TRP A 54 7.97 -24.82 3.18
C TRP A 54 6.69 -24.99 2.34
N LEU A 55 6.19 -23.91 1.72
CA LEU A 55 4.98 -23.96 0.89
C LEU A 55 5.21 -24.57 -0.50
N PHE A 56 6.38 -24.35 -1.08
CA PHE A 56 6.72 -24.79 -2.43
C PHE A 56 8.05 -25.57 -2.41
N PRO A 57 8.10 -26.73 -1.73
CA PRO A 57 9.35 -27.44 -1.46
C PRO A 57 10.09 -27.93 -2.70
N ARG A 58 9.41 -28.00 -3.85
CA ARG A 58 9.99 -28.43 -5.14
C ARG A 58 10.34 -27.29 -6.08
N HIS A 59 10.04 -26.03 -5.71
CA HIS A 59 10.14 -24.90 -6.64
C HIS A 59 11.15 -23.88 -6.11
N MET A 60 12.17 -23.59 -6.91
CA MET A 60 13.07 -22.46 -6.66
C MET A 60 12.35 -21.14 -6.94
N LYS A 61 12.73 -20.02 -6.31
CA LYS A 61 12.14 -18.70 -6.60
C LYS A 61 12.07 -18.39 -8.11
N SER A 62 13.12 -18.74 -8.85
CA SER A 62 13.23 -18.47 -10.28
C SER A 62 12.27 -19.29 -11.14
N ASN A 63 11.61 -20.31 -10.58
CA ASN A 63 10.60 -21.13 -11.25
C ASN A 63 9.19 -20.86 -10.71
N LEU A 64 9.04 -20.09 -9.64
CA LEU A 64 7.74 -19.86 -9.00
C LEU A 64 6.78 -19.09 -9.93
N TYR A 65 7.30 -18.28 -10.84
CA TYR A 65 6.52 -17.59 -11.88
C TYR A 65 5.72 -18.57 -12.76
N ARG A 66 6.23 -19.79 -13.01
CA ARG A 66 5.54 -20.82 -13.81
C ARG A 66 4.28 -21.34 -13.14
N LEU A 67 4.24 -21.29 -11.81
CA LEU A 67 3.05 -21.60 -11.04
C LEU A 67 2.20 -20.34 -10.88
N CYS A 68 2.79 -19.27 -10.39
CA CYS A 68 2.07 -18.07 -9.97
C CYS A 68 1.42 -17.32 -11.13
N TYR A 69 2.03 -17.25 -12.31
CA TYR A 69 1.46 -16.57 -13.47
C TYR A 69 0.60 -17.50 -14.33
N THR A 70 -0.24 -18.29 -13.65
CA THR A 70 -1.29 -19.11 -14.26
C THR A 70 -2.63 -18.79 -13.59
N PRO A 71 -3.78 -19.02 -14.25
CA PRO A 71 -5.09 -18.77 -13.65
C PRO A 71 -5.30 -19.50 -12.32
N LEU A 72 -4.85 -20.76 -12.23
CA LEU A 72 -4.91 -21.54 -10.99
C LEU A 72 -3.94 -20.99 -9.92
N GLY A 73 -2.75 -20.57 -10.34
CA GLY A 73 -1.75 -19.96 -9.46
C GLY A 73 -2.24 -18.67 -8.81
N GLN A 74 -2.98 -17.83 -9.54
CA GLN A 74 -3.60 -16.62 -8.99
C GLN A 74 -4.70 -16.92 -7.95
N GLY A 75 -5.16 -18.16 -7.83
CA GLY A 75 -5.98 -18.63 -6.71
C GLY A 75 -5.20 -18.77 -5.38
N VAL A 76 -3.86 -18.73 -5.42
CA VAL A 76 -2.98 -18.85 -4.24
C VAL A 76 -2.56 -17.46 -3.77
N SER A 77 -2.73 -17.18 -2.47
CA SER A 77 -2.56 -15.83 -1.91
C SER A 77 -1.16 -15.23 -2.11
N ILE A 78 -0.09 -16.03 -2.10
CA ILE A 78 1.29 -15.55 -2.31
C ILE A 78 1.54 -15.18 -3.77
N CYS A 79 0.95 -15.93 -4.70
CA CYS A 79 1.10 -15.68 -6.13
C CYS A 79 0.45 -14.36 -6.58
N ASN A 80 -0.53 -13.87 -5.82
CA ASN A 80 -1.19 -12.58 -6.03
C ASN A 80 -0.27 -11.37 -5.83
N TYR A 81 0.86 -11.53 -5.14
CA TYR A 81 1.89 -10.49 -4.98
C TYR A 81 3.30 -10.99 -5.25
N TRP A 82 3.44 -12.10 -5.97
CA TRP A 82 4.72 -12.52 -6.50
C TRP A 82 5.12 -11.55 -7.62
N ASN A 83 6.18 -10.78 -7.39
CA ASN A 83 6.63 -9.74 -8.31
C ASN A 83 8.01 -10.10 -8.87
N ASP A 84 8.04 -10.95 -9.90
CA ASP A 84 9.27 -11.41 -10.53
C ASP A 84 9.86 -10.31 -11.44
N PRO A 85 11.01 -9.71 -11.09
CA PRO A 85 11.62 -8.65 -11.90
C PRO A 85 12.15 -9.16 -13.24
N HIS A 86 12.37 -10.46 -13.40
CA HIS A 86 12.88 -11.07 -14.63
C HIS A 86 11.76 -11.45 -15.61
N HIS A 87 10.52 -11.53 -15.14
CA HIS A 87 9.35 -11.91 -15.95
C HIS A 87 8.26 -10.82 -15.86
N ARG A 88 8.68 -9.57 -16.07
CA ARG A 88 7.84 -8.40 -15.86
C ARG A 88 6.58 -8.38 -16.73
N GLU A 89 6.68 -8.79 -17.99
CA GLU A 89 5.51 -8.86 -18.89
C GLU A 89 4.49 -9.91 -18.42
N LEU A 90 4.96 -11.08 -17.98
CA LEU A 90 4.06 -12.10 -17.39
C LEU A 90 3.40 -11.58 -16.11
N TYR A 91 4.17 -10.90 -15.23
CA TYR A 91 3.60 -10.27 -14.04
C TYR A 91 2.48 -9.30 -14.39
N LEU A 92 2.71 -8.38 -15.33
CA LEU A 92 1.72 -7.39 -15.74
C LEU A 92 0.48 -8.03 -16.34
N ASN A 93 0.65 -9.11 -17.11
CA ASN A 93 -0.46 -9.77 -17.80
C ASN A 93 -1.24 -10.74 -16.89
N SER A 94 -0.62 -11.31 -15.87
CA SER A 94 -1.20 -12.40 -15.07
C SER A 94 -1.51 -12.06 -13.62
N SER A 95 -0.96 -10.98 -13.06
CA SER A 95 -1.23 -10.62 -11.65
C SER A 95 -2.63 -10.03 -11.48
N ASP A 96 -3.52 -10.76 -10.80
CA ASP A 96 -4.90 -10.36 -10.55
C ASP A 96 -5.09 -9.48 -9.30
N PHE A 97 -4.03 -9.29 -8.53
CA PHE A 97 -4.07 -8.46 -7.32
C PHE A 97 -3.04 -7.35 -7.35
N LEU A 98 -1.74 -7.65 -7.25
CA LEU A 98 -0.73 -6.61 -7.02
C LEU A 98 -0.59 -5.63 -8.19
N ALA A 99 -0.55 -6.11 -9.44
CA ALA A 99 -0.45 -5.26 -10.62
C ALA A 99 -1.67 -4.33 -10.78
N LEU A 100 -2.88 -4.81 -10.46
CA LEU A 100 -4.08 -3.96 -10.44
C LEU A 100 -4.01 -2.95 -9.29
N LEU A 101 -3.68 -3.41 -8.08
CA LEU A 101 -3.64 -2.55 -6.90
C LEU A 101 -2.57 -1.45 -6.98
N ASN A 102 -1.52 -1.68 -7.77
CA ASN A 102 -0.45 -0.71 -8.01
C ASN A 102 -0.68 0.18 -9.24
N ASP A 103 -1.84 0.06 -9.92
CA ASP A 103 -2.13 0.80 -11.16
C ASP A 103 -1.09 0.51 -12.28
N GLU A 104 -0.51 -0.70 -12.27
CA GLU A 104 0.47 -1.16 -13.27
C GLU A 104 -0.24 -1.80 -14.48
N ARG A 105 -1.47 -2.25 -14.30
CA ARG A 105 -2.38 -2.72 -15.35
C ARG A 105 -3.62 -1.85 -15.36
N LEU A 106 -3.94 -1.28 -16.52
CA LEU A 106 -5.12 -0.41 -16.70
C LEU A 106 -6.41 -1.12 -16.27
N HIS A 107 -7.22 -0.44 -15.46
CA HIS A 107 -8.55 -0.90 -15.07
C HIS A 107 -9.49 0.28 -14.84
N PRO A 108 -10.81 0.12 -15.04
CA PRO A 108 -11.76 1.24 -15.02
C PRO A 108 -11.86 1.95 -13.66
N ASN A 109 -11.51 1.24 -12.57
CA ASN A 109 -11.65 1.74 -11.20
C ASN A 109 -10.39 2.44 -10.66
N ALA A 110 -9.32 2.61 -11.46
CA ALA A 110 -8.03 3.12 -10.99
C ALA A 110 -8.14 4.48 -10.31
N SER A 111 -8.87 5.41 -10.93
CA SER A 111 -9.14 6.75 -10.38
C SER A 111 -9.87 6.70 -9.04
N ASP A 112 -10.87 5.82 -8.92
CA ASP A 112 -11.64 5.64 -7.69
C ASP A 112 -10.79 5.05 -6.59
N TRP A 113 -9.99 4.03 -6.91
CA TRP A 113 -9.11 3.36 -5.97
C TRP A 113 -8.08 4.31 -5.37
N LYS A 114 -7.48 5.14 -6.22
CA LYS A 114 -6.57 6.20 -5.81
C LYS A 114 -7.27 7.21 -4.89
N ARG A 115 -8.44 7.72 -5.29
CA ARG A 115 -9.21 8.68 -4.49
C ARG A 115 -9.58 8.12 -3.11
N ASN A 116 -9.96 6.85 -3.05
CA ASN A 116 -10.31 6.18 -1.80
C ASN A 116 -9.08 6.05 -0.90
N LEU A 117 -7.96 5.55 -1.42
CA LEU A 117 -6.72 5.40 -0.66
C LEU A 117 -6.22 6.74 -0.10
N LEU A 118 -6.36 7.84 -0.85
CA LEU A 118 -5.98 9.20 -0.42
C LEU A 118 -6.82 9.76 0.74
N ARG A 119 -7.91 9.08 1.15
CA ARG A 119 -8.69 9.47 2.33
C ARG A 119 -7.96 9.19 3.64
N ILE A 120 -6.93 8.33 3.65
CA ILE A 120 -6.12 8.09 4.85
C ILE A 120 -5.32 9.34 5.20
N GLN A 121 -5.28 9.69 6.49
CA GLN A 121 -4.56 10.87 6.94
C GLN A 121 -3.07 10.58 7.15
N ARG A 122 -2.74 9.33 7.49
CA ARG A 122 -1.37 8.90 7.77
C ARG A 122 -1.14 7.48 7.26
N LEU A 123 -0.05 7.32 6.53
CA LEU A 123 0.53 6.03 6.19
C LEU A 123 1.83 5.84 6.99
N VAL A 124 1.88 4.79 7.80
CA VAL A 124 3.09 4.39 8.54
C VAL A 124 3.60 3.10 7.94
N LEU A 125 4.83 3.11 7.43
CA LEU A 125 5.47 1.95 6.81
C LEU A 125 6.60 1.48 7.73
N ILE A 126 6.46 0.29 8.31
CA ILE A 126 7.43 -0.29 9.23
C ILE A 126 8.06 -1.51 8.56
N GLY A 127 9.38 -1.62 8.64
CA GLY A 127 10.17 -2.76 8.17
C GLY A 127 11.64 -2.53 8.52
N GLY A 128 12.51 -3.52 8.32
CA GLY A 128 13.93 -3.38 8.64
C GLY A 128 14.81 -4.31 7.83
N PRO A 129 16.13 -4.05 7.78
CA PRO A 129 17.09 -4.89 7.06
C PRO A 129 17.22 -6.30 7.66
N ASP A 130 16.87 -6.46 8.93
CA ASP A 130 16.86 -7.75 9.64
C ASP A 130 15.57 -8.57 9.41
N ASP A 131 14.70 -8.11 8.50
CA ASP A 131 13.52 -8.88 8.07
C ASP A 131 13.98 -10.03 7.15
N GLY A 132 14.02 -11.24 7.71
CA GLY A 132 14.41 -12.46 6.99
C GLY A 132 13.30 -13.09 6.14
N VAL A 133 12.12 -12.47 6.05
CA VAL A 133 10.94 -13.05 5.39
C VAL A 133 10.51 -12.21 4.19
N ILE A 134 10.50 -10.89 4.28
CA ILE A 134 10.17 -10.04 3.13
C ILE A 134 11.42 -9.78 2.28
N THR A 135 11.34 -10.08 1.00
CA THR A 135 12.46 -9.93 0.07
C THR A 135 12.02 -9.24 -1.21
N PRO A 136 12.63 -8.11 -1.59
CA PRO A 136 13.56 -7.30 -0.78
C PRO A 136 12.81 -6.62 0.39
N TRP A 137 13.45 -6.39 1.55
CA TRP A 137 12.81 -5.69 2.68
C TRP A 137 12.37 -4.25 2.33
N GLN A 138 12.98 -3.67 1.30
CA GLN A 138 12.59 -2.39 0.70
C GLN A 138 11.24 -2.44 -0.01
N SER A 139 10.66 -3.61 -0.29
CA SER A 139 9.32 -3.72 -0.90
C SER A 139 8.21 -3.09 -0.06
N ARG A 140 8.51 -2.64 1.17
CA ARG A 140 7.67 -1.72 1.94
C ARG A 140 7.39 -0.38 1.22
N TRP A 141 8.25 0.06 0.30
CA TRP A 141 8.20 1.37 -0.36
C TRP A 141 8.93 1.39 -1.71
N ASP A 142 8.30 1.92 -2.76
CA ASP A 142 8.99 2.24 -4.03
C ASP A 142 9.25 3.75 -4.16
N PRO A 143 10.50 4.23 -4.05
CA PRO A 143 10.85 5.64 -4.26
C PRO A 143 10.79 6.09 -5.73
N LYS A 144 10.64 5.17 -6.71
CA LYS A 144 10.61 5.48 -8.14
C LYS A 144 9.20 5.60 -8.72
N ASN A 145 8.16 5.19 -7.98
CA ASN A 145 6.77 5.35 -8.43
C ASN A 145 6.30 6.80 -8.18
N PRO A 146 6.02 7.61 -9.22
CA PRO A 146 5.58 8.99 -9.08
C PRO A 146 4.26 9.14 -8.32
N GLN A 147 3.40 8.12 -8.37
CA GLN A 147 2.11 8.11 -7.64
C GLN A 147 2.28 7.97 -6.12
N ASN A 148 3.48 7.56 -5.66
CA ASN A 148 3.83 7.39 -4.26
C ASN A 148 4.80 8.46 -3.76
N ARG A 149 4.98 9.61 -4.42
CA ARG A 149 5.87 10.66 -3.90
C ARG A 149 5.08 11.67 -3.03
N PRO A 150 5.11 11.60 -1.69
CA PRO A 150 4.74 12.75 -0.88
C PRO A 150 5.85 13.79 -0.98
N GLU A 151 5.48 15.04 -1.26
CA GLU A 151 6.40 16.18 -1.13
C GLU A 151 6.94 16.23 0.30
N ILE A 152 8.26 16.19 0.44
CA ILE A 152 8.94 16.27 1.73
C ILE A 152 8.70 17.68 2.28
N SER A 153 7.87 17.79 3.32
CA SER A 153 7.74 19.05 4.07
C SER A 153 9.05 19.32 4.81
N PRO A 154 9.72 20.48 4.61
CA PRO A 154 11.08 20.73 5.10
C PRO A 154 11.21 20.89 6.63
N ASN A 155 10.12 20.77 7.41
CA ASN A 155 10.13 21.10 8.84
C ASN A 155 9.69 19.93 9.74
N LEU A 156 10.48 18.85 9.80
CA LEU A 156 10.48 17.99 10.99
C LEU A 156 11.63 18.41 11.91
N PRO A 157 11.38 18.70 13.21
CA PRO A 157 12.48 18.90 14.16
C PRO A 157 13.26 17.60 14.29
N GLN A 158 14.56 17.65 13.96
CA GLN A 158 15.45 16.52 14.22
C GLN A 158 15.63 16.39 15.72
N ASN A 159 15.20 15.26 16.29
CA ASN A 159 15.49 14.92 17.68
C ASN A 159 16.81 14.12 17.71
N PRO A 160 17.91 14.66 18.25
CA PRO A 160 19.25 14.07 18.17
C PRO A 160 19.44 12.77 18.98
N SER A 161 18.39 12.23 19.61
CA SER A 161 18.47 11.05 20.48
C SER A 161 17.77 9.79 19.94
N ARG A 162 17.30 9.77 18.68
CA ARG A 162 16.72 8.56 18.05
C ARG A 162 17.64 7.97 16.99
N THR A 163 18.18 6.78 17.24
CA THR A 163 19.08 6.02 16.35
C THR A 163 18.37 5.19 15.27
N ARG A 164 17.06 5.36 15.06
CA ARG A 164 16.33 4.68 13.97
C ARG A 164 15.47 5.65 13.18
N PRO A 165 15.52 5.63 11.83
CA PRO A 165 14.64 6.45 11.01
C PRO A 165 13.21 5.88 11.03
N GLU A 166 12.34 6.50 11.82
CA GLU A 166 10.88 6.40 11.63
C GLU A 166 10.48 7.33 10.49
N THR A 167 10.13 6.79 9.32
CA THR A 167 9.58 7.59 8.23
C THR A 167 8.05 7.66 8.38
N SER A 168 7.55 8.72 9.03
CA SER A 168 6.12 9.05 9.03
C SER A 168 5.79 9.94 7.84
N LEU A 169 4.99 9.46 6.89
CA LEU A 169 4.57 10.23 5.70
C LEU A 169 3.23 10.93 6.00
N LYS A 170 3.16 12.25 5.79
CA LYS A 170 1.93 13.05 5.79
C LYS A 170 1.56 13.37 4.34
N PHE A 171 0.31 13.14 3.95
CA PHE A 171 -0.17 13.50 2.61
C PHE A 171 -0.62 14.98 2.57
N PRO A 172 -0.36 15.73 1.47
CA PRO A 172 -0.88 17.08 1.30
C PRO A 172 -2.41 17.11 1.25
N ARG A 173 -3.02 18.17 1.78
CA ARG A 173 -4.45 18.47 1.52
C ARG A 173 -4.54 19.26 0.22
N GLU A 174 -5.39 18.85 -0.70
CA GLU A 174 -5.98 19.84 -1.62
C GLU A 174 -6.90 20.75 -0.79
N SER A 175 -6.68 22.05 -0.89
CA SER A 175 -7.56 23.04 -0.27
C SER A 175 -8.95 22.91 -0.87
N SER A 176 -9.95 22.65 -0.03
CA SER A 176 -11.36 22.77 -0.41
C SER A 176 -11.62 24.13 -1.08
N PRO A 177 -12.46 24.20 -2.12
CA PRO A 177 -12.79 25.47 -2.75
C PRO A 177 -13.36 26.41 -1.69
N LYS A 178 -12.81 27.63 -1.62
CA LYS A 178 -13.29 28.69 -0.75
C LYS A 178 -14.77 28.92 -1.07
N THR A 179 -15.64 28.63 -0.13
CA THR A 179 -17.04 29.07 -0.19
C THR A 179 -17.05 30.60 -0.25
N GLU A 180 -17.64 31.14 -1.32
CA GLU A 180 -17.87 32.57 -1.48
C GLU A 180 -18.65 33.13 -0.30
N ASN A 181 -18.20 34.28 0.20
CA ASN A 181 -18.89 35.06 1.21
C ASN A 181 -20.21 35.57 0.65
N HIS A 182 -21.33 34.94 1.00
CA HIS A 182 -22.64 35.59 0.91
C HIS A 182 -22.85 36.49 2.14
N PRO A 183 -23.29 37.75 1.96
CA PRO A 183 -23.56 38.66 3.07
C PRO A 183 -24.78 38.18 3.87
N ARG A 184 -24.63 38.11 5.19
CA ARG A 184 -25.72 37.80 6.13
C ARG A 184 -26.71 38.95 6.18
N ILE A 185 -27.96 38.66 5.83
CA ILE A 185 -29.13 39.49 6.15
C ILE A 185 -29.56 39.15 7.58
N PRO A 186 -29.74 40.11 8.50
CA PRO A 186 -30.19 39.83 9.85
C PRO A 186 -31.72 39.64 9.86
N LEU A 187 -32.21 38.50 10.35
CA LEU A 187 -33.58 38.40 10.82
C LEU A 187 -33.62 38.62 12.33
N LYS A 188 -34.30 39.70 12.72
CA LYS A 188 -34.94 39.84 14.04
C LYS A 188 -36.12 38.87 14.08
N ILE A 189 -36.17 38.03 15.12
CA ILE A 189 -37.22 37.90 16.16
C ILE A 189 -36.65 36.90 17.18
#